data_AF-A0A6C0E1V1-F1
#
_entry.id   AF-A0A6C0E1V1-F1
#
_cell.length_a   1.000
_cell.length_b   1.000
_cell.length_c   1.000
_cell.angle_alpha   90.00
_cell.angle_beta   90.00
_cell.angle_gamma   90.00
#
_symmetry.space_group_name_H-M   'P 1'
#
loop_
_entity.id
_entity.type
_entity.pdbx_description
1 polymer ?
#
loop_
_entity_poly.entity_id
_entity_poly.type
_entity_poly.pdbx_seq_one_letter_code
_entity_poly.pdbx_strand_id
1 'polypeptide(L)'
;MTKKNSDYSTTIIYKITCKDPSINELYVGNTTDFVKRKYQHKEACNNTSMYNCKLYKVIRENGGWDNWTMEMITFFKCKNLYEAKQKEQEYFISLNATLNSVEPFPNKKEKVEKTIIEAENNVTYNCETCNTTFESKELLISHNETNEHICKLNVATINKFKCSVCKYETNRKSNLDNHCKSIKHANAIKHKQYSNDKLECNICNKQYQDRTGLWRHKKKCNLKINDILNVLPVAAPTESIITPSDKDIIMTLIQENAKLVKDNHDFKVIVMELLKTSNYR
;
A
#
# COMPACT_ATOMS: atom_id res chain seq x y z
N MET A 1 -33.55 -2.02 0.57
CA MET A 1 -34.02 -3.38 0.92
C MET A 1 -34.23 -3.45 2.42
N THR A 2 -35.47 -3.59 2.87
CA THR A 2 -35.84 -3.69 4.29
C THR A 2 -35.21 -4.94 4.90
N LYS A 3 -34.43 -4.80 5.98
CA LYS A 3 -33.90 -5.94 6.74
C LYS A 3 -35.09 -6.75 7.26
N LYS A 4 -35.39 -7.87 6.60
CA LYS A 4 -36.38 -8.84 7.07
C LYS A 4 -35.87 -9.33 8.42
N ASN A 5 -36.66 -9.13 9.48
CA ASN A 5 -36.29 -9.57 10.80
C ASN A 5 -36.28 -11.12 10.77
N SER A 6 -35.11 -11.73 10.90
CA SER A 6 -34.98 -13.19 10.84
C SER A 6 -35.67 -13.81 12.05
N ASP A 7 -36.56 -14.77 11.82
CA ASP A 7 -37.16 -15.57 12.88
C ASP A 7 -36.18 -16.65 13.34
N TYR A 8 -35.84 -16.65 14.62
CA TYR A 8 -34.93 -17.60 15.28
C TYR A 8 -35.68 -18.64 16.12
N SER A 9 -37.02 -18.65 16.07
CA SER A 9 -37.85 -19.60 16.79
C SER A 9 -37.60 -21.06 16.38
N THR A 10 -37.02 -21.28 15.19
CA THR A 10 -36.67 -22.59 14.64
C THR A 10 -35.16 -22.82 14.54
N THR A 11 -34.39 -22.35 15.51
CA THR A 11 -32.92 -22.48 15.48
C THR A 11 -32.50 -23.95 15.66
N ILE A 12 -31.67 -24.43 14.74
CA ILE A 12 -31.09 -25.77 14.73
C ILE A 12 -29.58 -25.63 14.92
N ILE A 13 -29.03 -26.38 15.85
CA ILE A 13 -27.58 -26.59 15.96
C ILE A 13 -27.24 -27.87 15.22
N TYR A 14 -26.24 -27.81 14.34
CA TYR A 14 -25.79 -28.94 13.54
C TYR A 14 -24.28 -29.08 13.61
N LYS A 15 -23.80 -30.28 13.27
CA LYS A 15 -22.37 -30.55 13.06
C LYS A 15 -22.11 -31.03 11.63
N ILE A 16 -20.87 -30.85 11.19
CA ILE A 16 -20.34 -31.46 9.97
C ILE A 16 -19.11 -32.30 10.35
N THR A 17 -19.11 -33.58 9.98
CA THR A 17 -18.07 -34.56 10.31
C THR A 17 -17.73 -35.41 9.08
N CYS A 18 -16.50 -35.93 9.04
CA CYS A 18 -16.11 -36.87 7.98
C CYS A 18 -16.78 -38.24 8.20
N LYS A 19 -17.06 -38.98 7.13
CA LYS A 19 -17.52 -40.37 7.21
C LYS A 19 -16.39 -41.33 7.54
N ASP A 20 -15.15 -40.95 7.23
CA ASP A 20 -13.96 -41.71 7.57
C ASP A 20 -13.63 -41.53 9.07
N PRO A 21 -13.63 -42.61 9.87
CA PRO A 21 -13.34 -42.56 11.30
C PRO A 21 -11.92 -42.09 11.65
N SER A 22 -10.98 -42.10 10.70
CA SER A 22 -9.63 -41.59 10.91
C SER A 22 -9.57 -40.05 11.00
N ILE A 23 -10.59 -39.37 10.47
CA ILE A 23 -10.67 -37.92 10.42
C ILE A 23 -11.63 -37.43 11.51
N ASN A 24 -11.05 -37.06 12.65
CA ASN A 24 -11.78 -36.59 13.82
C ASN A 24 -12.10 -35.09 13.80
N GLU A 25 -11.91 -34.42 12.65
CA GLU A 25 -12.20 -32.99 12.52
C GLU A 25 -13.71 -32.72 12.46
N LEU A 26 -14.14 -31.68 13.17
CA LEU A 26 -15.56 -31.40 13.40
C LEU A 26 -15.86 -29.89 13.29
N TYR A 27 -16.94 -29.56 12.60
CA TYR A 27 -17.51 -28.21 12.54
C TYR A 27 -18.85 -28.17 13.25
N VAL A 28 -19.14 -27.08 13.96
CA VAL A 28 -20.46 -26.79 14.55
C VAL A 28 -21.01 -25.51 13.96
N GLY A 29 -22.32 -25.46 13.69
CA GLY A 29 -22.98 -24.25 13.22
C GLY A 29 -24.44 -24.17 13.65
N ASN A 30 -25.01 -22.97 13.58
CA ASN A 30 -26.46 -22.75 13.71
C ASN A 30 -27.13 -22.41 12.37
N THR A 31 -28.42 -22.73 12.25
CA THR A 31 -29.26 -22.27 11.15
C THR A 31 -30.75 -22.34 11.52
N THR A 32 -31.60 -21.57 10.85
CA THR A 32 -33.06 -21.68 10.98
C THR A 32 -33.70 -22.47 9.84
N ASP A 33 -32.91 -22.85 8.82
CA ASP A 33 -33.31 -23.63 7.67
C ASP A 33 -32.18 -24.61 7.30
N PHE A 34 -32.30 -25.84 7.82
CA PHE A 34 -31.28 -26.87 7.69
C PHE A 34 -31.06 -27.31 6.23
N VAL A 35 -32.15 -27.44 5.46
CA VAL A 35 -32.08 -27.89 4.06
C VAL A 35 -31.34 -26.87 3.21
N LYS A 36 -31.72 -25.60 3.33
CA LYS A 36 -31.04 -24.51 2.61
C LYS A 36 -29.58 -24.39 3.03
N ARG A 37 -29.29 -24.50 4.34
CA ARG A 37 -27.91 -24.41 4.84
C ARG A 37 -27.04 -25.57 4.33
N LYS A 38 -27.60 -26.78 4.25
CA LYS A 38 -26.92 -27.95 3.69
C LYS A 38 -26.57 -27.76 2.21
N TYR A 39 -27.51 -27.24 1.42
CA TYR A 39 -27.25 -26.91 0.02
C TYR A 39 -26.15 -25.84 -0.11
N GLN A 40 -26.20 -24.78 0.70
CA GLN A 40 -25.16 -23.73 0.68
C GLN A 40 -23.76 -24.27 0.96
N HIS A 41 -23.61 -25.17 1.94
CA HIS A 41 -22.33 -25.81 2.24
C HIS A 41 -21.84 -26.67 1.07
N LYS A 42 -22.74 -27.46 0.45
CA LYS A 42 -22.42 -28.26 -0.73
C LYS A 42 -21.92 -27.39 -1.90
N GLU A 43 -22.63 -26.32 -2.22
CA GLU A 43 -22.24 -25.39 -3.29
C GLU A 43 -20.91 -24.69 -2.98
N ALA A 44 -20.70 -24.28 -1.73
CA ALA A 44 -19.46 -23.64 -1.30
C ALA A 44 -18.24 -24.57 -1.38
N CYS A 45 -18.44 -25.88 -1.22
CA CYS A 45 -17.37 -26.86 -1.44
C CYS A 45 -16.92 -26.87 -2.91
N ASN A 46 -17.84 -26.69 -3.87
CA ASN A 46 -17.56 -26.72 -5.31
C ASN A 46 -16.93 -25.42 -5.84
N ASN A 47 -17.12 -24.28 -5.16
CA ASN A 47 -16.62 -22.98 -5.61
C ASN A 47 -15.33 -22.57 -4.86
N THR A 48 -14.18 -22.99 -5.40
CA THR A 48 -12.84 -22.81 -4.80
C THR A 48 -12.31 -21.39 -4.83
N SER A 49 -12.72 -20.53 -5.75
CA SER A 49 -12.24 -19.14 -5.80
C SER A 49 -12.89 -18.27 -4.74
N MET A 50 -14.17 -18.52 -4.42
CA MET A 50 -14.95 -17.69 -3.51
C MET A 50 -14.90 -18.16 -2.05
N TYR A 51 -14.72 -19.46 -1.78
CA TYR A 51 -14.83 -20.03 -0.43
C TYR A 51 -13.59 -20.83 -0.01
N ASN A 52 -12.62 -20.09 0.54
CA ASN A 52 -11.30 -20.58 0.98
C ASN A 52 -11.11 -20.67 2.50
N CYS A 53 -12.19 -20.75 3.28
CA CYS A 53 -12.10 -20.93 4.74
C CYS A 53 -11.69 -22.37 5.13
N LYS A 54 -11.25 -22.55 6.38
CA LYS A 54 -10.71 -23.82 6.91
C LYS A 54 -11.64 -25.00 6.65
N LEU A 55 -12.94 -24.85 6.97
CA LEU A 55 -13.96 -25.88 6.78
C LEU A 55 -13.94 -26.48 5.36
N TYR A 56 -14.08 -25.66 4.33
CA TYR A 56 -14.22 -26.17 2.96
C TYR A 56 -12.91 -26.67 2.37
N LYS A 57 -11.76 -26.15 2.81
CA LYS A 57 -10.45 -26.68 2.44
C LYS A 57 -10.30 -28.12 2.92
N VAL A 58 -10.54 -28.34 4.21
CA VAL A 58 -10.48 -29.67 4.83
C VAL A 58 -11.47 -30.63 4.18
N ILE A 59 -12.71 -30.20 3.94
CA ILE A 59 -13.72 -31.06 3.27
C ILE A 59 -13.21 -31.52 1.90
N ARG A 60 -12.67 -30.61 1.08
CA ARG A 60 -12.16 -30.95 -0.26
C ARG A 60 -10.93 -31.87 -0.22
N GLU A 61 -9.99 -31.60 0.68
CA GLU A 61 -8.77 -32.40 0.84
C GLU A 61 -9.08 -33.83 1.32
N ASN A 62 -10.21 -34.02 1.99
CA ASN A 62 -10.62 -35.29 2.60
C ASN A 62 -11.86 -35.90 1.92
N GLY A 63 -11.85 -35.99 0.59
CA GLY A 63 -12.87 -36.73 -0.18
C GLY A 63 -14.09 -35.93 -0.62
N GLY A 64 -14.09 -34.59 -0.45
CA GLY A 64 -15.17 -33.71 -0.89
C GLY A 64 -16.47 -33.89 -0.11
N TRP A 65 -17.51 -33.12 -0.45
CA TRP A 65 -18.77 -33.09 0.31
C TRP A 65 -19.43 -34.46 0.46
N ASP A 66 -19.27 -35.35 -0.52
CA ASP A 66 -19.87 -36.69 -0.48
C ASP A 66 -19.25 -37.60 0.58
N ASN A 67 -18.00 -37.32 1.01
CA ASN A 67 -17.34 -38.01 2.12
C ASN A 67 -17.65 -37.39 3.49
N TRP A 68 -18.50 -36.36 3.55
CA TRP A 68 -18.85 -35.67 4.79
C TRP A 68 -20.35 -35.78 5.08
N THR A 69 -20.71 -35.71 6.37
CA THR A 69 -22.09 -35.73 6.84
C THR A 69 -22.40 -34.45 7.57
N MET A 70 -23.58 -33.88 7.29
CA MET A 70 -24.15 -32.77 8.06
C MET A 70 -25.34 -33.31 8.84
N GLU A 71 -25.28 -33.24 10.16
CA GLU A 71 -26.25 -33.85 11.08
C GLU A 71 -26.80 -32.80 12.05
N MET A 72 -28.11 -32.82 12.29
CA MET A 72 -28.74 -31.99 13.31
C MET A 72 -28.39 -32.55 14.68
N ILE A 73 -27.87 -31.71 15.57
CA ILE A 73 -27.60 -32.07 16.97
C ILE A 73 -28.87 -31.88 17.78
N THR A 74 -29.46 -30.68 17.72
CA THR A 74 -30.63 -30.33 18.52
C THR A 74 -31.36 -29.11 17.96
N PHE A 75 -32.55 -28.86 18.49
CA PHE A 75 -33.42 -27.76 18.16
C PHE A 75 -33.61 -26.83 19.38
N PHE A 76 -33.56 -25.52 19.15
CA PHE A 76 -33.81 -24.49 20.13
C PHE A 76 -34.76 -23.42 19.62
N LYS A 77 -35.66 -22.98 20.50
CA LYS A 77 -36.47 -21.79 20.27
C LYS A 77 -35.72 -20.56 20.78
N CYS A 78 -34.98 -19.90 19.90
CA CYS A 78 -34.21 -18.70 20.23
C CYS A 78 -35.00 -17.44 19.90
N LYS A 79 -34.87 -16.40 20.73
CA LYS A 79 -35.52 -15.10 20.49
C LYS A 79 -34.82 -14.29 19.39
N ASN A 80 -33.52 -14.49 19.23
CA ASN A 80 -32.67 -13.72 18.33
C ASN A 80 -31.37 -14.48 18.00
N LEU A 81 -30.57 -13.89 17.09
CA LEU A 81 -29.27 -14.43 16.70
C LEU A 81 -28.29 -14.57 17.88
N TYR A 82 -28.41 -13.71 18.90
CA TYR A 82 -27.51 -13.71 20.05
C TYR A 82 -27.72 -14.99 20.90
N GLU A 83 -28.95 -15.36 21.19
CA GLU A 83 -29.28 -16.64 21.85
C GLU A 83 -28.86 -17.84 21.00
N ALA A 84 -29.09 -17.80 19.69
CA ALA A 84 -28.67 -18.87 18.77
C ALA A 84 -27.15 -19.09 18.78
N LYS A 85 -26.36 -18.01 18.80
CA LYS A 85 -24.90 -18.07 18.87
C LYS A 85 -24.37 -18.54 20.22
N GLN A 86 -25.01 -18.16 21.33
CA GLN A 86 -24.64 -18.70 22.65
C GLN A 86 -24.81 -20.22 22.67
N LYS A 87 -25.93 -20.73 22.14
CA LYS A 87 -26.12 -22.18 21.99
C LYS A 87 -25.09 -22.80 21.06
N GLU A 88 -24.79 -22.19 19.93
CA GLU A 88 -23.71 -22.66 19.05
C GLU A 88 -22.35 -22.76 19.79
N GLN A 89 -22.02 -21.79 20.64
CA GLN A 89 -20.79 -21.79 21.44
C GLN A 89 -20.76 -22.91 22.49
N GLU A 90 -21.87 -23.18 23.18
CA GLU A 90 -21.98 -24.32 24.11
C GLU A 90 -21.65 -25.65 23.42
N TYR A 91 -22.18 -25.86 22.20
CA TYR A 91 -21.91 -27.06 21.40
C TYR A 91 -20.52 -27.07 20.76
N PHE A 92 -20.00 -25.90 20.38
CA PHE A 92 -18.63 -25.75 19.89
C PHE A 92 -17.61 -26.21 20.94
N ILE A 93 -17.79 -25.81 22.21
CA ILE A 93 -16.92 -26.20 23.33
C ILE A 93 -17.13 -27.69 23.68
N SER A 94 -18.38 -28.11 23.91
CA SER A 94 -18.66 -29.48 24.37
C SER A 94 -18.29 -30.57 23.37
N LEU A 95 -18.35 -30.28 22.07
CA LEU A 95 -17.94 -31.21 21.00
C LEU A 95 -16.49 -31.02 20.55
N ASN A 96 -15.74 -30.11 21.18
CA ASN A 96 -14.35 -29.77 20.84
C ASN A 96 -14.16 -29.53 19.32
N ALA A 97 -15.00 -28.66 18.74
CA ALA A 97 -15.03 -28.45 17.31
C ALA A 97 -13.73 -27.80 16.78
N THR A 98 -13.12 -28.42 15.78
CA THR A 98 -11.79 -28.04 15.28
C THR A 98 -11.82 -27.20 14.01
N LEU A 99 -12.93 -27.22 13.25
CA LEU A 99 -13.00 -26.64 11.90
C LEU A 99 -13.58 -25.22 11.86
N ASN A 100 -14.22 -24.76 12.93
CA ASN A 100 -14.65 -23.37 13.04
C ASN A 100 -13.41 -22.46 13.08
N SER A 101 -13.26 -21.57 12.10
CA SER A 101 -12.10 -20.67 12.04
C SER A 101 -12.13 -19.55 13.10
N VAL A 102 -13.32 -19.22 13.59
CA VAL A 102 -13.56 -18.24 14.63
C VAL A 102 -14.63 -18.83 15.55
N GLU A 103 -14.48 -18.62 16.86
CA GLU A 103 -15.49 -19.01 17.83
C GLU A 103 -16.85 -18.37 17.50
N PRO A 104 -17.96 -19.13 17.55
CA PRO A 104 -19.30 -18.62 17.25
C PRO A 104 -19.71 -17.41 18.09
N PHE A 105 -19.38 -17.47 19.38
CA PHE A 105 -19.66 -16.45 20.36
C PHE A 105 -18.44 -16.30 21.27
N PRO A 106 -17.39 -15.61 20.79
CA PRO A 106 -16.20 -15.42 21.59
C PRO A 106 -16.62 -14.60 22.82
N ASN A 107 -16.33 -15.13 24.01
CA ASN A 107 -16.44 -14.33 25.21
C ASN A 107 -15.63 -13.06 24.96
N LYS A 108 -16.21 -11.89 25.23
CA LYS A 108 -15.37 -10.69 25.46
C LYS A 108 -14.32 -11.17 26.45
N LYS A 109 -13.03 -11.04 26.12
CA LYS A 109 -11.95 -11.45 27.02
C LYS A 109 -12.19 -10.77 28.37
N GLU A 110 -12.88 -11.44 29.27
CA GLU A 110 -12.66 -11.25 30.69
C GLU A 110 -11.18 -11.57 30.87
N LYS A 111 -10.47 -10.73 31.61
CA LYS A 111 -9.12 -11.05 32.04
C LYS A 111 -9.25 -12.33 32.87
N VAL A 112 -9.18 -13.49 32.23
CA VAL A 112 -9.24 -14.77 32.91
C VAL A 112 -7.96 -14.85 33.74
N GLU A 113 -8.09 -14.59 35.04
CA GLU A 113 -7.17 -15.08 36.03
C GLU A 113 -7.03 -16.58 35.80
N LYS A 114 -5.86 -16.97 35.28
CA LYS A 114 -5.45 -18.37 35.15
C LYS A 114 -5.48 -18.98 36.54
N THR A 115 -6.59 -19.62 36.87
CA THR A 115 -6.74 -20.32 38.14
C THR A 115 -6.30 -21.76 37.94
N ILE A 116 -5.22 -22.08 38.68
CA ILE A 116 -4.88 -23.39 39.23
C ILE A 116 -4.21 -24.35 38.24
N ILE A 117 -2.91 -24.15 38.03
CA ILE A 117 -1.85 -25.20 38.02
C ILE A 117 -0.43 -24.56 38.11
N GLU A 118 -0.24 -23.27 37.81
CA GLU A 118 1.11 -22.65 37.79
C GLU A 118 1.37 -21.66 38.95
N ALA A 119 1.08 -22.05 40.20
CA ALA A 119 1.22 -21.17 41.36
C ALA A 119 2.65 -21.00 41.92
N GLU A 120 3.71 -21.46 41.23
CA GLU A 120 5.06 -21.46 41.85
C GLU A 120 6.22 -20.91 41.02
N ASN A 121 6.02 -20.25 39.88
CA ASN A 121 7.15 -19.62 39.16
C ASN A 121 6.78 -18.31 38.46
N ASN A 122 6.49 -17.26 39.24
CA ASN A 122 6.43 -15.90 38.71
C ASN A 122 7.86 -15.38 38.44
N VAL A 123 8.50 -15.93 37.40
CA VAL A 123 9.81 -15.49 36.92
C VAL A 123 9.59 -14.24 36.09
N THR A 124 10.02 -13.10 36.62
CA THR A 124 10.06 -11.84 35.88
C THR A 124 11.38 -11.73 35.11
N TYR A 125 11.31 -11.22 33.88
CA TYR A 125 12.46 -11.07 32.99
C TYR A 125 12.84 -9.60 32.90
N ASN A 126 14.05 -9.24 33.29
CA ASN A 126 14.46 -7.85 33.38
C ASN A 126 15.48 -7.50 32.30
N CYS A 127 15.32 -6.33 31.69
CA CYS A 127 16.30 -5.73 30.82
C CYS A 127 17.17 -4.76 31.63
N GLU A 128 18.45 -5.06 31.80
CA GLU A 128 19.39 -4.21 32.56
C GLU A 128 19.65 -2.87 31.88
N THR A 129 19.70 -2.85 30.54
CA THR A 129 19.98 -1.63 29.75
C THR A 129 18.84 -0.62 29.82
N CYS A 130 17.59 -1.10 29.86
CA CYS A 130 16.41 -0.25 29.87
C CYS A 130 15.75 -0.17 31.25
N ASN A 131 16.24 -0.95 32.23
CA ASN A 131 15.65 -1.12 33.55
C ASN A 131 14.13 -1.40 33.48
N THR A 132 13.73 -2.25 32.53
CA THR A 132 12.32 -2.62 32.28
C THR A 132 12.11 -4.09 32.58
N THR A 133 10.94 -4.43 33.11
CA THR A 133 10.57 -5.79 33.51
C THR A 133 9.49 -6.33 32.57
N PHE A 134 9.58 -7.63 32.27
CA PHE A 134 8.73 -8.32 31.30
C PHE A 134 8.16 -9.60 31.93
N GLU A 135 6.92 -9.90 31.58
CA GLU A 135 6.16 -11.06 32.09
C GLU A 135 6.55 -12.37 31.39
N SER A 136 7.31 -12.29 30.29
CA SER A 136 7.78 -13.46 29.55
C SER A 136 9.12 -13.22 28.89
N LYS A 137 9.82 -14.33 28.60
CA LYS A 137 11.10 -14.31 27.91
C LYS A 137 10.94 -13.81 26.47
N GLU A 138 9.85 -14.15 25.80
CA GLU A 138 9.53 -13.74 24.44
C GLU A 138 9.38 -12.21 24.33
N LEU A 139 8.74 -11.58 25.33
CA LEU A 139 8.62 -10.13 25.38
C LEU A 139 9.96 -9.43 25.63
N LEU A 140 10.82 -10.00 26.48
CA LEU A 140 12.19 -9.49 26.66
C LEU A 140 13.02 -9.62 25.37
N ILE A 141 12.92 -10.75 24.66
CA ILE A 141 13.60 -10.97 23.37
C ILE A 141 13.11 -9.94 22.34
N SER A 142 11.79 -9.76 22.21
CA SER A 142 11.21 -8.77 21.30
C SER A 142 11.63 -7.35 21.67
N HIS A 143 11.68 -7.02 22.95
CA HIS A 143 12.21 -5.74 23.44
C HIS A 143 13.66 -5.52 23.00
N ASN A 144 14.53 -6.51 23.16
CA ASN A 144 15.95 -6.42 22.81
C ASN A 144 16.19 -6.24 21.31
N GLU A 145 15.28 -6.72 20.46
CA GLU A 145 15.31 -6.53 19.01
C GLU A 145 14.79 -5.15 18.56
N THR A 146 14.17 -4.36 19.45
CA THR A 146 13.66 -3.05 19.08
C THR A 146 14.80 -2.10 18.74
N ASN A 147 14.61 -1.30 17.68
CA ASN A 147 15.55 -0.24 17.31
C ASN A 147 15.79 0.74 18.47
N GLU A 148 14.80 0.95 19.34
CA GLU A 148 14.94 1.81 20.51
C GLU A 148 15.89 1.22 21.56
N HIS A 149 15.76 -0.08 21.89
CA HIS A 149 16.68 -0.77 22.77
C HIS A 149 18.10 -0.83 22.17
N ILE A 150 18.21 -1.17 20.88
CA ILE A 150 19.49 -1.19 20.16
C ILE A 150 20.14 0.19 20.14
N CYS A 151 19.38 1.28 20.01
CA CYS A 151 19.91 2.64 20.14
C CYS A 151 20.42 2.96 21.55
N LYS A 152 19.78 2.43 22.61
CA LYS A 152 20.21 2.59 24.00
C LYS A 152 21.47 1.78 24.34
N LEU A 153 21.69 0.63 23.68
CA LEU A 153 22.98 -0.08 23.75
C LEU A 153 24.12 0.70 23.05
N ASN A 154 23.79 1.45 21.99
CA ASN A 154 24.75 2.15 21.14
C ASN A 154 24.98 3.63 21.53
N VAL A 155 24.81 4.00 22.81
CA VAL A 155 24.97 5.37 23.33
C VAL A 155 26.34 5.99 23.02
N ALA A 156 27.34 5.21 22.59
CA ALA A 156 28.65 5.73 22.19
C ALA A 156 28.79 6.26 20.74
N THR A 157 27.83 6.04 19.82
CA THR A 157 28.00 6.53 18.43
C THR A 157 26.73 7.11 17.82
N ILE A 158 26.32 8.29 18.29
CA ILE A 158 25.50 9.19 17.48
C ILE A 158 26.39 9.71 16.34
N ASN A 159 26.57 8.92 15.28
CA ASN A 159 27.20 9.39 14.06
C ASN A 159 26.27 10.44 13.43
N LYS A 160 26.51 11.72 13.76
CA LYS A 160 25.87 12.85 13.10
C LYS A 160 26.43 12.95 11.68
N PHE A 161 25.59 12.67 10.70
CA PHE A 161 25.85 12.88 9.28
C PHE A 161 25.64 14.36 8.94
N LYS A 162 26.72 15.03 8.54
CA LYS A 162 26.70 16.45 8.16
C LYS A 162 26.83 16.59 6.65
N CYS A 163 26.07 17.52 6.07
CA CYS A 163 26.25 17.91 4.68
C CYS A 163 27.54 18.72 4.53
N SER A 164 28.34 18.41 3.50
CA SER A 164 29.59 19.13 3.21
C SER A 164 29.38 20.54 2.66
N VAL A 165 28.19 20.85 2.11
CA VAL A 165 27.95 22.11 1.37
C VAL A 165 27.03 23.08 2.12
N CYS A 166 26.27 22.61 3.10
CA CYS A 166 25.37 23.44 3.89
C CYS A 166 25.32 23.02 5.36
N LYS A 167 24.63 23.80 6.21
CA LYS A 167 24.55 23.57 7.67
C LYS A 167 23.59 22.43 8.08
N TYR A 168 23.16 21.59 7.14
CA TYR A 168 22.25 20.50 7.43
C TYR A 168 22.97 19.35 8.14
N GLU A 169 22.43 18.91 9.28
CA GLU A 169 22.90 17.74 10.03
C GLU A 169 21.76 16.79 10.35
N THR A 170 22.05 15.49 10.38
CA THR A 170 21.07 14.45 10.68
C THR A 170 21.75 13.25 11.34
N ASN A 171 21.00 12.44 12.09
CA ASN A 171 21.47 11.19 12.69
C ASN A 171 21.22 9.96 11.79
N ARG A 172 20.67 10.14 10.58
CA ARG A 172 20.39 9.06 9.63
C ARG A 172 21.03 9.32 8.28
N LYS A 173 21.85 8.38 7.80
CA LYS A 173 22.52 8.47 6.48
C LYS A 173 21.54 8.67 5.32
N SER A 174 20.42 7.95 5.32
CA SER A 174 19.38 8.06 4.29
C SER A 174 18.79 9.46 4.18
N ASN A 175 18.66 10.18 5.31
CA ASN A 175 18.18 11.55 5.31
C ASN A 175 19.23 12.51 4.71
N LEU A 176 20.52 12.28 4.96
CA LEU A 176 21.59 13.06 4.33
C LEU A 176 21.63 12.81 2.81
N ASP A 177 21.51 11.56 2.37
CA ASP A 177 21.49 11.21 0.95
C ASP A 177 20.29 11.84 0.22
N ASN A 178 19.10 11.79 0.84
CA ASN A 178 17.90 12.42 0.29
C ASN A 178 18.01 13.96 0.28
N HIS A 179 18.61 14.54 1.32
CA HIS A 179 18.93 15.97 1.36
C HIS A 179 19.83 16.36 0.17
N CYS A 180 20.93 15.65 -0.06
CA CYS A 180 21.88 15.93 -1.14
C CYS A 180 21.25 15.78 -2.54
N LYS A 181 20.31 14.85 -2.71
CA LYS A 181 19.57 14.64 -3.97
C LYS A 181 18.43 15.64 -4.19
N SER A 182 18.04 16.41 -3.17
CA SER A 182 16.89 17.30 -3.26
C SER A 182 17.14 18.46 -4.23
N ILE A 183 16.10 18.81 -5.01
CA ILE A 183 16.12 19.97 -5.92
C ILE A 183 16.48 21.26 -5.17
N LYS A 184 16.02 21.40 -3.92
CA LYS A 184 16.33 22.55 -3.05
C LYS A 184 17.83 22.63 -2.74
N HIS A 185 18.46 21.50 -2.41
CA HIS A 185 19.90 21.44 -2.17
C HIS A 185 20.70 21.71 -3.45
N ALA A 186 20.33 21.07 -4.57
CA ALA A 186 20.95 21.31 -5.87
C ALA A 186 20.86 22.79 -6.30
N ASN A 187 19.72 23.44 -6.10
CA ASN A 187 19.55 24.86 -6.40
C ASN A 187 20.36 25.74 -5.44
N ALA A 188 20.43 25.41 -4.15
CA ALA A 188 21.26 26.11 -3.18
C ALA A 188 22.77 26.03 -3.51
N ILE A 189 23.22 24.91 -4.11
CA ILE A 189 24.59 24.76 -4.64
C ILE A 189 24.77 25.59 -5.92
N LYS A 190 23.82 25.51 -6.86
CA LYS A 190 23.86 26.25 -8.13
C LYS A 190 23.90 27.78 -7.93
N HIS A 191 23.20 28.30 -6.93
CA HIS A 191 23.22 29.73 -6.60
C HIS A 191 24.50 30.20 -5.88
N LYS A 192 25.38 29.29 -5.41
CA LYS A 192 26.70 29.64 -4.88
C LYS A 192 27.81 29.68 -5.93
N GLN A 193 27.57 29.21 -7.16
CA GLN A 193 28.59 29.10 -8.22
C GLN A 193 28.30 29.88 -9.52
N TYR A 194 27.30 30.77 -9.54
CA TYR A 194 27.21 31.84 -10.54
C TYR A 194 27.62 33.15 -9.86
N SER A 195 28.91 33.48 -9.88
CA SER A 195 29.59 34.29 -10.92
C SER A 195 29.47 35.78 -10.60
N ASN A 196 30.60 36.37 -10.18
CA ASN A 196 30.85 37.82 -10.18
C ASN A 196 30.95 38.39 -11.62
N ASP A 197 30.43 37.66 -12.61
CA ASP A 197 30.53 37.99 -14.01
C ASP A 197 29.52 39.10 -14.30
N LYS A 198 30.08 40.29 -14.54
CA LYS A 198 29.29 41.44 -14.93
C LYS A 198 28.63 41.14 -16.28
N LEU A 199 27.32 41.28 -16.33
CA LEU A 199 26.49 41.09 -17.52
C LEU A 199 26.66 42.30 -18.45
N GLU A 200 27.14 42.09 -19.67
CA GLU A 200 27.39 43.17 -20.63
C GLU A 200 26.23 43.41 -21.60
N CYS A 201 26.12 44.66 -22.06
CA CYS A 201 25.20 45.02 -23.12
C CYS A 201 25.84 44.86 -24.49
N ASN A 202 25.29 43.98 -25.32
CA ASN A 202 25.80 43.69 -26.67
C ASN A 202 25.77 44.90 -27.64
N ILE A 203 25.17 46.03 -27.24
CA ILE A 203 25.04 47.24 -28.08
C ILE A 203 26.11 48.28 -27.70
N CYS A 204 26.46 48.40 -26.42
CA CYS A 204 27.36 49.46 -25.94
C CYS A 204 28.43 48.98 -24.95
N ASN A 205 28.54 47.66 -24.77
CA ASN A 205 29.47 46.94 -23.89
C ASN A 205 29.47 47.41 -22.43
N LYS A 206 28.42 48.11 -21.98
CA LYS A 206 28.26 48.47 -20.58
C LYS A 206 27.96 47.23 -19.74
N GLN A 207 28.67 47.11 -18.62
CA GLN A 207 28.63 45.99 -17.70
C GLN A 207 27.70 46.25 -16.49
N TYR A 208 26.93 45.24 -16.09
CA TYR A 208 25.90 45.31 -15.05
C TYR A 208 26.03 44.15 -14.07
N GLN A 209 25.74 44.40 -12.79
CA GLN A 209 25.86 43.40 -11.73
C GLN A 209 24.69 42.40 -11.72
N ASP A 210 23.56 42.77 -12.32
CA ASP A 210 22.36 41.96 -12.33
C ASP A 210 21.57 42.08 -13.65
N ARG A 211 20.69 41.10 -13.89
CA ARG A 211 19.85 41.05 -15.10
C ARG A 211 18.86 42.21 -15.16
N THR A 212 18.41 42.70 -14.00
CA THR A 212 17.45 43.80 -13.89
C THR A 212 18.06 45.14 -14.32
N GLY A 213 19.32 45.39 -13.96
CA GLY A 213 20.11 46.54 -14.39
C GLY A 213 20.36 46.52 -15.89
N LEU A 214 20.80 45.37 -16.42
CA LEU A 214 20.98 45.19 -17.87
C LEU A 214 19.66 45.38 -18.64
N TRP A 215 18.54 44.86 -18.13
CA TRP A 215 17.23 44.99 -18.78
C TRP A 215 16.72 46.44 -18.81
N ARG A 216 16.85 47.18 -17.70
CA ARG A 216 16.52 48.61 -17.65
C ARG A 216 17.39 49.42 -18.61
N HIS A 217 18.66 49.05 -18.73
CA HIS A 217 19.57 49.64 -19.69
C HIS A 217 19.16 49.34 -21.13
N LYS A 218 18.87 48.07 -21.49
CA LYS A 218 18.45 47.67 -22.83
C LYS A 218 17.23 48.45 -23.32
N LYS A 219 16.31 48.81 -22.42
CA LYS A 219 15.15 49.66 -22.76
C LYS A 219 15.49 51.09 -23.19
N LYS A 220 16.67 51.61 -22.83
CA LYS A 220 17.10 53.00 -23.11
C LYS A 220 18.36 53.06 -23.97
N CYS A 221 18.91 51.92 -24.39
CA CYS A 221 20.17 51.85 -25.12
C CYS A 221 19.92 52.21 -26.59
N ASN A 222 20.06 53.50 -26.92
CA ASN A 222 19.79 54.09 -28.24
C ASN A 222 21.09 54.48 -28.99
N LEU A 223 22.04 53.55 -29.14
CA LEU A 223 23.06 53.74 -30.19
C LEU A 223 22.36 53.44 -31.52
N LYS A 224 22.19 54.49 -32.32
CA LYS A 224 21.44 54.45 -33.57
C LYS A 224 22.09 53.45 -34.52
N ILE A 225 21.25 52.61 -35.12
CA ILE A 225 21.55 51.63 -36.20
C ILE A 225 22.16 52.29 -37.47
N ASN A 226 22.39 53.61 -37.49
CA ASN A 226 22.69 54.36 -38.71
C ASN A 226 24.19 54.53 -39.05
N ASP A 227 25.13 54.05 -38.24
CA ASP A 227 26.57 54.18 -38.55
C ASP A 227 27.24 52.87 -39.04
N ILE A 228 26.48 51.78 -39.26
CA ILE A 228 27.02 50.48 -39.71
C ILE A 228 26.86 50.24 -41.22
N LEU A 229 26.18 51.13 -41.96
CA LEU A 229 25.91 50.94 -43.39
C LEU A 229 27.01 51.42 -44.36
N ASN A 230 28.15 51.92 -43.88
CA ASN A 230 29.15 52.57 -44.74
C ASN A 230 30.58 52.00 -44.70
N VAL A 231 30.78 50.72 -44.36
CA VAL A 231 32.05 50.04 -44.69
C VAL A 231 31.80 48.55 -44.97
N LEU A 232 31.54 48.19 -46.23
CA LEU A 232 31.84 46.86 -46.74
C LEU A 232 32.64 47.00 -48.04
N PRO A 233 33.81 46.36 -48.12
CA PRO A 233 34.22 45.70 -49.35
C PRO A 233 33.91 44.20 -49.23
N VAL A 234 33.09 43.77 -50.18
CA VAL A 234 32.78 42.42 -50.67
C VAL A 234 33.84 41.34 -50.38
N ALA A 235 33.41 40.22 -49.78
CA ALA A 235 33.93 38.87 -50.08
C ALA A 235 32.91 37.78 -49.69
N ALA A 236 32.38 37.12 -50.73
CA ALA A 236 31.93 35.73 -50.91
C ALA A 236 31.21 34.90 -49.80
N PRO A 237 30.29 34.00 -50.19
CA PRO A 237 29.31 33.38 -49.30
C PRO A 237 29.87 32.16 -48.56
N THR A 238 29.53 32.03 -47.28
CA THR A 238 29.65 30.77 -46.54
C THR A 238 28.27 30.26 -46.15
N GLU A 239 27.98 29.05 -46.60
CA GLU A 239 26.73 28.32 -46.35
C GLU A 239 26.55 27.90 -44.88
N SER A 240 25.30 28.07 -44.43
CA SER A 240 24.53 27.28 -43.46
C SER A 240 25.14 26.82 -42.13
N ILE A 241 24.51 27.25 -41.02
CA ILE A 241 23.97 26.34 -40.01
C ILE A 241 22.58 26.87 -39.60
N ILE A 242 21.52 26.32 -40.19
CA ILE A 242 20.14 26.56 -39.75
C ILE A 242 19.91 25.68 -38.54
N THR A 243 19.98 26.24 -37.32
CA THR A 243 19.41 25.59 -36.15
C THR A 243 17.88 25.69 -36.27
N PRO A 244 17.12 24.58 -36.22
CA PRO A 244 15.66 24.63 -36.27
C PRO A 244 15.16 25.60 -35.20
N SER A 245 14.33 26.55 -35.59
CA SER A 245 13.74 27.46 -34.62
C SER A 245 12.92 26.64 -33.63
N ASP A 246 12.84 27.05 -32.36
CA ASP A 246 11.93 26.46 -31.38
C ASP A 246 10.49 26.33 -31.95
N LYS A 247 10.11 27.20 -32.89
CA LYS A 247 8.85 27.16 -33.63
C LYS A 247 8.69 25.91 -34.53
N ASP A 248 9.76 25.44 -35.16
CA ASP A 248 9.75 24.26 -36.04
C ASP A 248 9.63 22.97 -35.22
N ILE A 249 10.29 22.91 -34.06
CA ILE A 249 10.16 21.82 -33.09
C ILE A 249 8.73 21.79 -32.55
N ILE A 250 8.18 22.94 -32.17
CA ILE A 250 6.79 23.05 -31.70
C ILE A 250 5.80 22.59 -32.79
N MET A 251 6.00 22.99 -34.06
CA MET A 251 5.13 22.56 -35.16
C MET A 251 5.20 21.05 -35.42
N THR A 252 6.39 20.46 -35.34
CA THR A 252 6.58 19.01 -35.49
C THR A 252 5.88 18.25 -34.35
N LEU A 253 6.04 18.71 -33.11
CA LEU A 253 5.37 18.10 -31.94
C LEU A 253 3.85 18.22 -32.01
N ILE A 254 3.31 19.34 -32.51
CA ILE A 254 1.86 19.51 -32.70
C ILE A 254 1.34 18.54 -33.77
N GLN A 255 2.07 18.36 -34.88
CA GLN A 255 1.70 17.41 -35.93
C GLN A 255 1.75 15.96 -35.44
N GLU A 256 2.77 15.59 -34.67
CA GLU A 256 2.88 14.24 -34.07
C GLU A 256 1.76 13.98 -33.07
N ASN A 257 1.41 14.95 -32.23
CA ASN A 257 0.28 14.83 -31.30
C ASN A 257 -1.06 14.68 -32.04
N ALA A 258 -1.27 15.41 -33.14
CA ALA A 258 -2.47 15.26 -33.95
C ALA A 258 -2.60 13.84 -34.55
N LYS A 259 -1.48 13.25 -34.99
CA LYS A 259 -1.43 11.87 -35.46
C LYS A 259 -1.71 10.86 -34.35
N LEU A 260 -1.10 11.02 -33.18
CA LEU A 260 -1.34 10.17 -32.01
C LEU A 260 -2.81 10.19 -31.54
N VAL A 261 -3.46 11.35 -31.59
CA VAL A 261 -4.89 11.47 -31.26
C VAL A 261 -5.75 10.68 -32.24
N LYS A 262 -5.40 10.69 -33.54
CA LYS A 262 -6.09 9.90 -34.56
C LYS A 262 -5.89 8.40 -34.35
N ASP A 263 -4.66 7.95 -34.13
CA ASP A 263 -4.34 6.53 -33.90
C ASP A 263 -5.04 5.99 -32.63
N ASN A 264 -5.13 6.81 -31.59
CA ASN A 264 -5.89 6.49 -30.37
C ASN A 264 -7.40 6.37 -30.64
N HIS A 265 -7.96 7.19 -31.54
CA HIS A 265 -9.35 7.08 -31.94
C HIS A 265 -9.61 5.76 -32.69
N ASP A 266 -8.75 5.44 -33.67
CA ASP A 266 -8.86 4.23 -34.48
C ASP A 266 -8.72 2.97 -33.61
N PHE A 267 -7.79 2.97 -32.66
CA PHE A 267 -7.65 1.89 -31.68
C PHE A 267 -8.92 1.71 -30.83
N LYS A 268 -9.54 2.81 -30.38
CA LYS A 268 -10.79 2.75 -29.62
C LYS A 268 -11.95 2.17 -30.44
N VAL A 269 -12.01 2.47 -31.75
CA VAL A 269 -13.01 1.90 -32.66
C VAL A 269 -12.82 0.39 -32.79
N ILE A 270 -11.59 -0.07 -33.01
CA ILE A 270 -11.26 -1.51 -33.12
C ILE A 270 -11.64 -2.26 -31.84
N VAL A 271 -11.29 -1.71 -30.66
CA VAL A 271 -11.65 -2.32 -29.37
C VAL A 271 -13.16 -2.42 -29.20
N MET A 272 -13.91 -1.38 -29.57
CA MET A 272 -15.38 -1.40 -29.50
C MET A 272 -16.00 -2.44 -30.44
N GLU A 273 -15.40 -2.68 -31.60
CA GLU A 273 -15.86 -3.71 -32.55
C GLU A 273 -15.60 -5.12 -32.01
N LEU A 274 -14.41 -5.38 -31.45
CA LEU A 274 -14.08 -6.66 -30.81
C LEU A 274 -15.05 -6.99 -29.67
N LEU A 275 -15.36 -6.02 -28.81
CA LEU A 275 -16.32 -6.17 -27.71
C LEU A 275 -17.75 -6.45 -28.19
N LYS A 276 -18.14 -5.98 -29.38
CA LYS A 276 -19.44 -6.34 -29.98
C LYS A 276 -19.44 -7.78 -30.48
N THR A 277 -18.36 -8.24 -31.12
CA THR A 277 -18.28 -9.61 -31.64
C THR A 277 -18.19 -10.69 -30.54
N SER A 278 -17.64 -10.36 -29.36
CA SER A 278 -17.57 -11.28 -28.22
C SER A 278 -18.90 -11.49 -27.49
N ASN A 279 -19.93 -10.67 -27.75
CA ASN A 279 -21.26 -10.80 -27.15
C ASN A 279 -22.25 -11.60 -28.01
N TYR A 280 -21.82 -12.12 -29.18
CA TYR A 280 -22.63 -12.96 -30.08
C TYR A 280 -22.06 -14.37 -30.27
N ARG A 281 -21.23 -14.86 -29.33
CA ARG A 281 -20.77 -16.25 -29.24
C ARG A 281 -21.15 -16.87 -27.92
#